data_AF-A0AA44DHJ0-F1
#
_entry.id   AF-A0AA44DHJ0-F1
#
_cell.length_a   1.000
_cell.length_b   1.000
_cell.length_c   1.000
_cell.angle_alpha   90.00
_cell.angle_beta   90.00
_cell.angle_gamma   90.00
#
_symmetry.space_group_name_H-M   'P 1'
#
loop_
_entity.id
_entity.type
_entity.pdbx_description
1 polymer ?
#
loop_
_entity_poly.entity_id
_entity_poly.type
_entity_poly.pdbx_seq_one_letter_code
_entity_poly.pdbx_strand_id
1 'polypeptide(L)'
;MAHFQPMERGGELEQSVRDAVREMPGRTRPKPNVLDRALDNLAESPRGRQAAEVIASGRFNLSDNFAQVVSSLGAKKLQMVEPGIDQIVFADALARSGFSGDRIAFEVKSPQGGDMDVRLVDDDGSVFGYQMKRLDNPIDPVGEITRGKYLGQLTLSEADHRIMLVDGQGTVAQWVDEGSVEKLMDIHQSGRGGRQAGLGVTFVVRLDDGTLVVPPGAKTDPKGIL
;
A
#
# COMPACT_ATOMS: atom_id res chain seq x y z
N MET A 1 -1.91 18.51 6.15
CA MET A 1 -0.54 18.31 5.65
C MET A 1 0.04 17.10 6.37
N ALA A 2 0.41 16.04 5.65
CA ALA A 2 1.14 14.93 6.25
C ALA A 2 2.54 15.44 6.65
N HIS A 3 2.92 15.23 7.92
CA HIS A 3 4.25 15.59 8.38
C HIS A 3 5.26 14.59 7.83
N PHE A 4 5.98 14.97 6.78
CA PHE A 4 7.15 14.23 6.28
C PHE A 4 8.31 14.47 7.23
N GLN A 5 8.33 13.74 8.34
CA GLN A 5 9.42 13.75 9.30
C GLN A 5 9.92 12.32 9.55
N PRO A 6 11.24 12.09 9.57
CA PRO A 6 11.79 10.84 10.08
C PRO A 6 11.50 10.63 11.56
N MET A 7 11.50 9.37 11.99
CA MET A 7 11.35 9.02 13.40
C MET A 7 12.61 9.42 14.19
N GLU A 8 12.44 9.98 15.38
CA GLU A 8 13.58 10.26 16.28
C GLU A 8 14.05 8.98 16.99
N ARG A 9 15.36 8.76 17.05
CA ARG A 9 15.99 7.61 17.72
C ARG A 9 16.17 7.85 19.21
N GLY A 10 16.01 6.78 19.99
CA GLY A 10 16.15 6.82 21.45
C GLY A 10 15.05 7.61 22.18
N GLY A 11 14.03 8.08 21.47
CA GLY A 11 12.90 8.81 22.04
C GLY A 11 11.72 7.91 22.47
N GLU A 12 10.67 8.54 23.00
CA GLU A 12 9.45 7.87 23.46
C GLU A 12 8.75 7.07 22.36
N LEU A 13 8.77 7.59 21.13
CA LEU A 13 8.13 6.93 19.99
C LEU A 13 8.84 5.61 19.64
N GLU A 14 10.18 5.57 19.66
CA GLU A 14 10.94 4.33 19.45
C GLU A 14 10.56 3.29 20.53
N GLN A 15 10.50 3.71 21.79
CA GLN A 15 10.12 2.82 22.88
C GLN A 15 8.70 2.28 22.70
N SER A 16 7.76 3.14 22.31
CA SER A 16 6.37 2.76 22.03
C SER A 16 6.25 1.77 20.86
N VAL A 17 7.06 1.92 19.81
CA VAL A 17 7.15 0.94 18.72
C VAL A 17 7.65 -0.40 19.24
N ARG A 18 8.70 -0.41 20.06
CA ARG A 18 9.24 -1.66 20.64
C ARG A 18 8.20 -2.37 21.50
N ASP A 19 7.44 -1.62 22.29
CA ASP A 19 6.39 -2.18 23.15
C ASP A 19 5.23 -2.72 22.32
N ALA A 20 4.76 -2.00 21.29
CA ALA A 20 3.74 -2.52 20.39
C ALA A 20 4.19 -3.80 19.65
N VAL A 21 5.46 -3.88 19.24
CA VAL A 21 6.01 -5.09 18.61
C VAL A 21 6.09 -6.26 19.60
N ARG A 22 6.27 -6.01 20.90
CA ARG A 22 6.21 -7.07 21.93
C ARG A 22 4.81 -7.64 22.13
N GLU A 23 3.77 -6.94 21.74
CA GLU A 23 2.39 -7.44 21.79
C GLU A 23 2.00 -8.24 20.53
N MET A 24 2.80 -8.19 19.46
CA MET A 24 2.55 -8.99 18.25
C MET A 24 2.76 -10.49 18.52
N PRO A 25 2.02 -11.39 17.82
CA PRO A 25 2.17 -12.83 17.96
C PRO A 25 3.63 -13.30 17.81
N GLY A 26 4.13 -14.04 18.80
CA GLY A 26 5.57 -14.35 18.93
C GLY A 26 6.19 -15.10 17.73
N ARG A 27 5.39 -15.87 16.96
CA ARG A 27 5.90 -16.61 15.78
C ARG A 27 6.18 -15.71 14.58
N THR A 28 5.47 -14.59 14.46
CA THR A 28 5.55 -13.65 13.32
C THR A 28 6.25 -12.35 13.68
N ARG A 29 6.51 -12.13 14.98
CA ARG A 29 7.21 -10.95 15.50
C ARG A 29 8.59 -10.77 14.85
N PRO A 30 8.95 -9.53 14.47
CA PRO A 30 10.31 -9.20 14.05
C PRO A 30 11.35 -9.66 15.08
N LYS A 31 12.43 -10.28 14.60
CA LYS A 31 13.59 -10.60 15.46
C LYS A 31 14.23 -9.30 15.97
N PRO A 32 14.88 -9.29 17.15
CA PRO A 32 15.46 -8.07 17.72
C PRO A 32 16.38 -7.29 16.75
N ASN A 33 17.30 -7.98 16.09
CA ASN A 33 18.20 -7.38 15.10
C ASN A 33 17.53 -6.94 13.79
N VAL A 34 16.32 -7.44 13.51
CA VAL A 34 15.48 -6.97 12.40
C VAL A 34 14.73 -5.71 12.83
N LEU A 35 14.19 -5.71 14.05
CA LEU A 35 13.52 -4.55 14.64
C LEU A 35 14.47 -3.35 14.79
N ASP A 36 15.70 -3.56 15.26
CA ASP A 36 16.67 -2.47 15.38
C ASP A 36 16.94 -1.81 14.03
N ARG A 37 17.09 -2.61 12.96
CA ARG A 37 17.24 -2.09 11.59
C ARG A 37 15.98 -1.43 11.06
N ALA A 38 14.80 -1.93 11.42
CA ALA A 38 13.55 -1.27 11.07
C ALA A 38 13.47 0.13 11.70
N LEU A 39 13.90 0.27 12.97
CA LEU A 39 13.97 1.55 13.66
C LEU A 39 15.02 2.48 13.06
N ASP A 40 16.19 1.96 12.65
CA ASP A 40 17.19 2.71 11.87
C ASP A 40 16.55 3.27 10.59
N ASN A 41 15.90 2.40 9.80
CA ASN A 41 15.29 2.79 8.52
C ASN A 41 14.11 3.77 8.70
N LEU A 42 13.31 3.64 9.76
CA LEU A 42 12.26 4.61 10.10
C LEU A 42 12.82 5.97 10.51
N ALA A 43 14.05 6.02 11.02
CA ALA A 43 14.74 7.28 11.33
C ALA A 43 15.41 7.92 10.10
N GLU A 44 15.53 7.19 9.00
CA GLU A 44 16.05 7.70 7.73
C GLU A 44 14.94 8.08 6.74
N SER A 45 13.79 7.39 6.78
CA SER A 45 12.69 7.67 5.86
C SER A 45 11.93 8.96 6.22
N PRO A 46 11.63 9.85 5.26
CA PRO A 46 10.80 11.03 5.49
C PRO A 46 9.40 10.72 6.02
N ARG A 47 8.86 9.52 5.80
CA ARG A 47 7.55 9.09 6.34
C ARG A 47 7.69 8.18 7.54
N GLY A 48 8.90 7.98 8.05
CA GLY A 48 9.19 7.01 9.07
C GLY A 48 8.54 7.35 10.42
N ARG A 49 8.40 8.63 10.79
CA ARG A 49 7.63 9.01 11.98
C ARG A 49 6.18 8.57 11.88
N GLN A 50 5.55 8.82 10.73
CA GLN A 50 4.15 8.46 10.50
C GLN A 50 3.96 6.94 10.61
N ALA A 51 4.79 6.14 9.95
CA ALA A 51 4.71 4.68 10.07
C ALA A 51 5.00 4.19 11.51
N ALA A 52 5.96 4.80 12.21
CA ALA A 52 6.26 4.48 13.60
C ALA A 52 5.08 4.76 14.53
N GLU A 53 4.38 5.89 14.37
CA GLU A 53 3.17 6.22 15.15
C GLU A 53 2.07 5.18 14.94
N VAL A 54 1.91 4.69 13.71
CA VAL A 54 0.94 3.62 13.40
C VAL A 54 1.33 2.30 14.06
N ILE A 55 2.60 1.90 13.97
CA ILE A 55 3.08 0.68 14.63
C ILE A 55 2.90 0.79 16.16
N ALA A 56 3.31 1.91 16.74
CA ALA A 56 3.20 2.20 18.17
C ALA A 56 1.76 2.17 18.68
N SER A 57 0.78 2.49 17.84
CA SER A 57 -0.65 2.43 18.21
C SER A 57 -1.14 1.01 18.54
N GLY A 58 -0.43 -0.03 18.07
CA GLY A 58 -0.82 -1.44 18.24
C GLY A 58 -2.10 -1.85 17.50
N ARG A 59 -2.72 -0.95 16.73
CA ARG A 59 -4.04 -1.17 16.08
C ARG A 59 -4.07 -2.39 15.16
N PHE A 60 -2.95 -2.70 14.51
CA PHE A 60 -2.83 -3.78 13.53
C PHE A 60 -2.07 -5.00 14.07
N ASN A 61 -1.83 -5.09 15.39
CA ASN A 61 -1.04 -6.18 15.97
C ASN A 61 -1.65 -7.58 15.75
N LEU A 62 -2.97 -7.65 15.57
CA LEU A 62 -3.70 -8.88 15.27
C LEU A 62 -4.10 -9.00 13.79
N SER A 63 -3.79 -8.00 12.97
CA SER A 63 -4.03 -8.04 11.53
C SER A 63 -3.12 -9.06 10.87
N ASP A 64 -3.68 -9.82 9.93
CA ASP A 64 -2.93 -10.83 9.20
C ASP A 64 -1.71 -10.21 8.50
N ASN A 65 -0.56 -10.85 8.69
CA ASN A 65 0.75 -10.49 8.14
C ASN A 65 1.27 -9.08 8.46
N PHE A 66 0.65 -8.29 9.34
CA PHE A 66 1.19 -6.98 9.71
C PHE A 66 2.62 -7.06 10.28
N ALA A 67 2.89 -8.06 11.11
CA ALA A 67 4.23 -8.31 11.65
C ALA A 67 5.28 -8.64 10.57
N GLN A 68 4.85 -9.20 9.42
CA GLN A 68 5.72 -9.40 8.26
C GLN A 68 6.08 -8.07 7.60
N VAL A 69 5.12 -7.15 7.48
CA VAL A 69 5.37 -5.79 6.97
C VAL A 69 6.33 -5.04 7.90
N VAL A 70 6.11 -5.09 9.22
CA VAL A 70 7.04 -4.48 10.18
C VAL A 70 8.43 -5.13 10.10
N SER A 71 8.51 -6.43 9.85
CA SER A 71 9.79 -7.12 9.62
C SER A 71 10.47 -6.69 8.32
N SER A 72 9.71 -6.41 7.26
CA SER A 72 10.25 -6.00 5.95
C SER A 72 10.89 -4.61 6.02
N LEU A 73 10.43 -3.76 6.94
CA LEU A 73 11.10 -2.49 7.24
C LEU A 73 12.55 -2.66 7.68
N GLY A 74 12.95 -3.83 8.20
CA GLY A 74 14.35 -4.16 8.51
C GLY A 74 15.18 -4.60 7.30
N ALA A 75 14.72 -4.36 6.08
CA ALA A 75 15.47 -4.64 4.86
C ALA A 75 16.78 -3.84 4.81
N LYS A 76 17.80 -4.39 4.14
CA LYS A 76 19.11 -3.72 3.98
C LYS A 76 19.12 -2.62 2.90
N LYS A 77 18.06 -2.55 2.11
CA LYS A 77 17.95 -1.67 0.94
C LYS A 77 16.75 -0.76 1.15
N LEU A 78 16.96 0.55 1.17
CA LEU A 78 15.90 1.53 1.46
C LEU A 78 14.72 1.42 0.48
N GLN A 79 14.98 1.10 -0.80
CA GLN A 79 13.92 0.87 -1.79
C GLN A 79 12.99 -0.31 -1.48
N MET A 80 13.37 -1.19 -0.54
CA MET A 80 12.54 -2.29 -0.05
C MET A 80 11.78 -1.92 1.24
N VAL A 81 12.11 -0.80 1.86
CA VAL A 81 11.46 -0.29 3.08
C VAL A 81 10.23 0.53 2.73
N GLU A 82 10.34 1.40 1.72
CA GLU A 82 9.26 2.32 1.31
C GLU A 82 7.93 1.62 1.01
N PRO A 83 7.87 0.46 0.32
CA PRO A 83 6.61 -0.26 0.12
C PRO A 83 5.90 -0.63 1.43
N GLY A 84 6.67 -1.05 2.46
CA GLY A 84 6.10 -1.36 3.77
C GLY A 84 5.57 -0.11 4.49
N ILE A 85 6.27 1.01 4.39
CA ILE A 85 5.81 2.31 4.91
C ILE A 85 4.51 2.73 4.22
N ASP A 86 4.44 2.60 2.90
CA ASP A 86 3.25 2.95 2.12
C ASP A 86 2.03 2.14 2.55
N GLN A 87 2.19 0.82 2.72
CA GLN A 87 1.14 -0.06 3.23
C GLN A 87 0.67 0.35 4.64
N ILE A 88 1.60 0.58 5.57
CA ILE A 88 1.27 0.94 6.96
C ILE A 88 0.49 2.25 7.01
N VAL A 89 0.94 3.27 6.27
CA VAL A 89 0.26 4.58 6.26
C VAL A 89 -1.09 4.50 5.58
N PHE A 90 -1.22 3.75 4.48
CA PHE A 90 -2.50 3.57 3.82
C PHE A 90 -3.51 2.82 4.70
N ALA A 91 -3.07 1.78 5.39
CA ALA A 91 -3.90 1.08 6.36
C ALA A 91 -4.37 2.00 7.51
N ASP A 92 -3.51 2.90 8.00
CA ASP A 92 -3.92 3.90 9.00
C ASP A 92 -4.99 4.86 8.44
N ALA A 93 -4.88 5.30 7.18
CA ALA A 93 -5.90 6.14 6.56
C ALA A 93 -7.26 5.43 6.50
N LEU A 94 -7.28 4.14 6.11
CA LEU A 94 -8.48 3.30 6.16
C LEU A 94 -9.02 3.17 7.59
N ALA A 95 -8.15 2.93 8.56
CA ALA A 95 -8.60 2.77 9.93
C ALA A 95 -9.11 4.08 10.55
N ARG A 96 -8.55 5.24 10.19
CA ARG A 96 -9.05 6.56 10.59
C ARG A 96 -10.40 6.91 9.97
N SER A 97 -10.75 6.34 8.82
CA SER A 97 -12.13 6.44 8.29
C SER A 97 -13.10 5.51 9.01
N GLY A 98 -12.62 4.71 9.97
CA GLY A 98 -13.44 3.93 10.88
C GLY A 98 -13.51 2.45 10.54
N PHE A 99 -12.56 1.91 9.77
CA PHE A 99 -12.35 0.46 9.69
C PHE A 99 -11.56 -0.03 10.89
N SER A 100 -11.99 -1.13 11.50
CA SER A 100 -11.20 -1.78 12.54
C SER A 100 -10.02 -2.54 11.91
N GLY A 101 -8.92 -2.64 12.66
CA GLY A 101 -7.67 -3.19 12.14
C GLY A 101 -7.78 -4.67 11.73
N ASP A 102 -8.65 -5.44 12.36
CA ASP A 102 -8.94 -6.84 12.05
C ASP A 102 -9.62 -7.03 10.67
N ARG A 103 -10.17 -5.97 10.09
CA ARG A 103 -10.73 -5.99 8.71
C ARG A 103 -9.68 -5.71 7.65
N ILE A 104 -8.48 -5.31 8.08
CA ILE A 104 -7.36 -4.96 7.22
C ILE A 104 -6.30 -6.05 7.36
N ALA A 105 -5.92 -6.65 6.24
CA ALA A 105 -4.86 -7.63 6.15
C ALA A 105 -3.77 -7.13 5.19
N PHE A 106 -2.54 -7.61 5.38
CA PHE A 106 -1.38 -7.20 4.60
C PHE A 106 -0.83 -8.38 3.80
N GLU A 107 -0.12 -8.09 2.70
CA GLU A 107 0.69 -9.07 1.94
C GLU A 107 -0.09 -10.39 1.66
N VAL A 108 -1.36 -10.24 1.26
CA VAL A 108 -2.31 -11.36 1.12
C VAL A 108 -2.10 -12.05 -0.21
N LYS A 109 -1.79 -13.34 -0.15
CA LYS A 109 -1.55 -14.19 -1.33
C LYS A 109 -2.68 -15.18 -1.53
N SER A 110 -3.18 -15.29 -2.77
CA SER A 110 -4.14 -16.33 -3.15
C SER A 110 -3.41 -17.55 -3.73
N PRO A 111 -3.96 -18.77 -3.56
CA PRO A 111 -3.38 -19.99 -4.16
C PRO A 111 -3.26 -19.92 -5.69
N GLN A 112 -4.07 -19.09 -6.34
CA GLN A 112 -4.07 -18.88 -7.80
C GLN A 112 -2.93 -17.95 -8.26
N GLY A 113 -2.09 -17.50 -7.33
CA GLY A 113 -0.98 -16.59 -7.60
C GLY A 113 -1.37 -15.11 -7.53
N GLY A 114 -2.51 -14.81 -6.91
CA GLY A 114 -2.88 -13.43 -6.59
C GLY A 114 -2.06 -12.88 -5.43
N ASP A 115 -1.82 -11.57 -5.45
CA ASP A 115 -1.05 -10.86 -4.44
C ASP A 115 -1.71 -9.49 -4.22
N MET A 116 -1.85 -9.10 -2.96
CA MET A 116 -2.42 -7.83 -2.55
C MET A 116 -1.59 -7.28 -1.40
N ASP A 117 -1.07 -6.07 -1.56
CA ASP A 117 -0.29 -5.42 -0.52
C ASP A 117 -1.17 -5.11 0.71
N VAL A 118 -2.40 -4.66 0.47
CA VAL A 118 -3.43 -4.43 1.49
C VAL A 118 -4.76 -5.02 1.03
N ARG A 119 -5.45 -5.72 1.92
CA ARG A 119 -6.82 -6.20 1.74
C ARG A 119 -7.71 -5.59 2.81
N LEU A 120 -8.84 -5.04 2.41
CA LEU A 120 -9.89 -4.56 3.31
C LEU A 120 -11.19 -5.35 3.07
N VAL A 121 -11.88 -5.71 4.16
CA VAL A 121 -13.26 -6.20 4.11
C VAL A 121 -14.20 -5.08 4.54
N ASP A 122 -15.16 -4.72 3.69
CA ASP A 122 -16.20 -3.71 3.96
C ASP A 122 -17.40 -4.31 4.70
N ASP A 123 -18.23 -3.50 5.36
CA ASP A 123 -19.33 -3.94 6.25
C ASP A 123 -20.32 -4.91 5.57
N ASP A 124 -20.49 -4.79 4.25
CA ASP A 124 -21.31 -5.69 3.43
C ASP A 124 -20.62 -7.02 3.05
N GLY A 125 -19.37 -7.20 3.46
CA GLY A 125 -18.54 -8.37 3.15
C GLY A 125 -17.68 -8.21 1.89
N SER A 126 -17.85 -7.12 1.13
CA SER A 126 -17.08 -6.86 -0.09
C SER A 126 -15.59 -6.68 0.21
N VAL A 127 -14.75 -7.21 -0.67
CA VAL A 127 -13.30 -7.22 -0.52
C VAL A 127 -12.66 -6.21 -1.46
N PHE A 128 -11.92 -5.26 -0.87
CA PHE A 128 -11.07 -4.32 -1.58
C PHE A 128 -9.63 -4.81 -1.52
N GLY A 129 -9.05 -5.10 -2.68
CA GLY A 129 -7.66 -5.53 -2.84
C GLY A 129 -6.84 -4.40 -3.44
N TYR A 130 -5.80 -3.96 -2.73
CA TYR A 130 -4.91 -2.89 -3.17
C TYR A 130 -3.54 -3.46 -3.48
N GLN A 131 -3.06 -3.23 -4.70
CA GLN A 131 -1.65 -3.29 -5.05
C GLN A 131 -1.13 -1.86 -5.09
N MET A 132 -0.09 -1.58 -4.30
CA MET A 132 0.47 -0.25 -4.16
C MET A 132 1.71 -0.08 -5.03
N LYS A 133 1.85 1.10 -5.62
CA LYS A 133 3.02 1.43 -6.45
C LYS A 133 3.39 2.89 -6.27
N ARG A 134 4.63 3.14 -5.90
CA ARG A 134 5.22 4.48 -5.98
C ARG A 134 5.99 4.65 -7.28
N LEU A 135 5.80 5.79 -7.92
CA LEU A 135 6.56 6.25 -9.07
C LEU A 135 7.56 7.30 -8.61
N ASP A 136 8.83 7.09 -8.96
CA ASP A 136 9.91 8.04 -8.70
C ASP A 136 10.57 8.37 -10.04
N ASN A 137 10.19 9.53 -10.59
CA ASN A 137 10.66 10.06 -11.87
C ASN A 137 10.66 9.01 -13.02
N PRO A 138 9.53 8.32 -13.28
CA PRO A 138 9.48 7.28 -14.31
C PRO A 138 9.58 7.88 -15.72
N ILE A 139 10.30 7.21 -16.61
CA ILE A 139 10.33 7.54 -18.04
C ILE A 139 8.98 7.20 -18.72
N ASP A 140 8.36 6.09 -18.31
CA ASP A 140 7.05 5.63 -18.78
C ASP A 140 6.17 5.26 -17.58
N PRO A 141 5.47 6.23 -16.96
CA PRO A 141 4.67 5.99 -15.76
C PRO A 141 3.59 4.93 -15.97
N VAL A 142 2.89 4.97 -17.11
CA VAL A 142 1.84 3.99 -17.45
C VAL A 142 2.45 2.60 -17.63
N GLY A 143 3.55 2.47 -18.36
CA GLY A 143 4.25 1.19 -18.52
C GLY A 143 4.72 0.61 -17.19
N GLU A 144 5.18 1.44 -16.25
CA GLU A 144 5.61 1.02 -14.92
C GLU A 144 4.48 0.45 -14.05
N ILE A 145 3.32 1.11 -14.02
CA ILE A 145 2.18 0.66 -13.21
C ILE A 145 1.38 -0.46 -13.89
N THR A 146 1.59 -0.66 -15.19
CA THR A 146 0.90 -1.69 -15.98
C THR A 146 1.75 -2.91 -16.31
N ARG A 147 2.91 -3.06 -15.65
CA ARG A 147 3.75 -4.25 -15.81
C ARG A 147 2.95 -5.51 -15.47
N GLY A 148 2.93 -6.46 -16.41
CA GLY A 148 2.07 -7.65 -16.34
C GLY A 148 2.23 -8.51 -15.09
N LYS A 149 3.39 -8.48 -14.41
CA LYS A 149 3.57 -9.21 -13.15
C LYS A 149 2.67 -8.66 -12.03
N TYR A 150 2.58 -7.34 -11.86
CA TYR A 150 1.81 -6.73 -10.77
C TYR A 150 0.32 -6.78 -11.08
N LEU A 151 -0.05 -6.41 -12.32
CA LEU A 151 -1.44 -6.47 -12.75
C LEU A 151 -1.96 -7.91 -12.81
N GLY A 152 -1.13 -8.87 -13.21
CA GLY A 152 -1.50 -10.29 -13.24
C GLY A 152 -1.81 -10.82 -11.84
N GLN A 153 -0.99 -10.46 -10.84
CA GLN A 153 -1.25 -10.81 -9.43
C GLN A 153 -2.57 -10.22 -8.95
N LEU A 154 -2.82 -8.94 -9.21
CA LEU A 154 -4.05 -8.30 -8.77
C LEU A 154 -5.30 -8.84 -9.51
N THR A 155 -5.18 -9.17 -10.80
CA THR A 155 -6.27 -9.77 -11.61
C THR A 155 -6.68 -11.15 -11.09
N LEU A 156 -5.72 -11.93 -10.57
CA LEU A 156 -5.94 -13.27 -10.00
C LEU A 156 -6.30 -13.24 -8.51
N SER A 157 -6.44 -12.04 -7.92
CA SER A 157 -6.87 -11.90 -6.54
C SER A 157 -8.36 -12.20 -6.39
N GLU A 158 -8.75 -12.61 -5.19
CA GLU A 158 -10.13 -12.89 -4.80
C GLU A 158 -10.89 -11.60 -4.40
N ALA A 159 -10.34 -10.41 -4.69
CA ALA A 159 -11.00 -9.15 -4.39
C ALA A 159 -12.14 -8.84 -5.36
N ASP A 160 -13.25 -8.33 -4.81
CA ASP A 160 -14.38 -7.80 -5.57
C ASP A 160 -14.01 -6.46 -6.24
N HIS A 161 -13.23 -5.64 -5.53
CA HIS A 161 -12.68 -4.38 -6.02
C HIS A 161 -11.16 -4.48 -6.09
N ARG A 162 -10.61 -4.54 -7.30
CA ARG A 162 -9.19 -4.70 -7.59
C ARG A 162 -8.57 -3.35 -7.92
N ILE A 163 -7.73 -2.82 -7.04
CA ILE A 163 -7.25 -1.44 -7.13
C ILE A 163 -5.72 -1.42 -7.24
N MET A 164 -5.22 -0.82 -8.32
CA MET A 164 -3.82 -0.40 -8.43
C MET A 164 -3.73 1.03 -7.89
N LEU A 165 -3.27 1.17 -6.64
CA LEU A 165 -3.10 2.46 -5.96
C LEU A 165 -1.69 2.99 -6.20
N VAL A 166 -1.60 4.11 -6.90
CA VAL A 166 -0.36 4.69 -7.37
C VAL A 166 -0.09 6.03 -6.69
N ASP A 167 1.08 6.15 -6.07
CA ASP A 167 1.65 7.46 -5.73
C ASP A 167 2.51 7.93 -6.90
N GLY A 168 1.95 8.85 -7.67
CA GLY A 168 2.52 9.43 -8.89
C GLY A 168 3.18 10.79 -8.65
N GLN A 169 3.59 11.40 -9.75
CA GLN A 169 4.15 12.75 -9.83
C GLN A 169 3.52 13.47 -11.03
N GLY A 170 3.57 14.80 -11.01
CA GLY A 170 2.95 15.63 -12.03
C GLY A 170 1.48 15.92 -11.72
N THR A 171 0.78 16.49 -12.70
CA THR A 171 -0.61 16.93 -12.54
C THR A 171 -1.60 16.03 -13.27
N VAL A 172 -2.86 16.06 -12.84
CA VAL A 172 -3.96 15.39 -13.54
C VAL A 172 -4.01 15.82 -15.01
N ALA A 173 -3.86 17.12 -15.29
CA ALA A 173 -3.86 17.66 -16.65
C ALA A 173 -2.74 17.06 -17.51
N GLN A 174 -1.52 16.95 -16.98
CA GLN A 174 -0.40 16.32 -17.70
C GLN A 174 -0.69 14.86 -18.07
N TRP A 175 -1.22 14.09 -17.12
CA TRP A 175 -1.58 12.69 -17.36
C TRP A 175 -2.66 12.54 -18.43
N VAL A 176 -3.65 13.45 -18.46
CA VAL A 176 -4.67 13.49 -19.51
C VAL A 176 -4.06 13.85 -20.87
N ASP A 177 -3.24 14.91 -20.94
CA ASP A 177 -2.63 15.37 -22.19
C ASP A 177 -1.70 14.31 -22.82
N GLU A 178 -1.06 13.48 -22.01
CA GLU A 178 -0.20 12.36 -22.44
C GLU A 178 -0.98 11.10 -22.88
N GLY A 179 -2.31 11.15 -22.81
CA GLY A 179 -3.22 10.05 -23.15
C GLY A 179 -3.13 8.88 -22.16
N SER A 180 -2.73 9.14 -20.91
CA SER A 180 -2.58 8.09 -19.90
C SER A 180 -3.92 7.51 -19.47
N VAL A 181 -4.98 8.32 -19.45
CA VAL A 181 -6.34 7.89 -19.10
C VAL A 181 -6.84 6.83 -20.10
N GLU A 182 -6.70 7.08 -21.40
CA GLU A 182 -7.14 6.17 -22.46
C GLU A 182 -6.37 4.87 -22.43
N LYS A 183 -5.05 4.93 -22.20
CA LYS A 183 -4.20 3.73 -22.06
C LYS A 183 -4.62 2.88 -20.86
N LEU A 184 -4.88 3.51 -19.71
CA LEU A 184 -5.34 2.80 -18.51
C LEU A 184 -6.75 2.24 -18.69
N MET A 185 -7.63 2.96 -19.39
CA MET A 185 -8.98 2.51 -19.71
C MET A 185 -8.95 1.28 -20.63
N ASP A 186 -8.11 1.29 -21.66
CA ASP A 186 -7.91 0.14 -22.55
C ASP A 186 -7.45 -1.10 -21.76
N ILE A 187 -6.53 -0.92 -20.81
CA ILE A 187 -6.05 -2.02 -19.96
C ILE A 187 -7.14 -2.52 -19.03
N HIS A 188 -7.93 -1.61 -18.44
CA HIS A 188 -9.06 -1.98 -17.61
C HIS A 188 -10.08 -2.83 -18.38
N GLN A 189 -10.37 -2.49 -19.63
CA GLN A 189 -11.39 -3.13 -20.45
C GLN A 189 -10.92 -4.41 -21.15
N SER A 190 -9.68 -4.41 -21.63
CA SER A 190 -9.15 -5.44 -22.53
C SER A 190 -8.08 -6.32 -21.86
N GLY A 191 -7.53 -5.89 -20.72
CA GLY A 191 -6.33 -6.49 -20.15
C GLY A 191 -5.12 -6.40 -21.09
N ARG A 192 -3.98 -6.95 -20.66
CA ARG A 192 -2.79 -7.11 -21.50
C ARG A 192 -2.11 -8.46 -21.32
N GLY A 193 -1.46 -8.91 -22.40
CA GLY A 193 -0.66 -10.13 -22.42
C GLY A 193 -1.47 -11.39 -22.08
N GLY A 194 -0.80 -12.41 -21.53
CA GLY A 194 -1.38 -13.73 -21.28
C GLY A 194 -2.62 -13.73 -20.39
N ARG A 195 -2.44 -13.75 -19.06
CA ARG A 195 -3.52 -13.89 -18.06
C ARG A 195 -4.49 -12.69 -17.98
N GLN A 196 -4.67 -11.95 -19.08
CA GLN A 196 -5.51 -10.76 -19.17
C GLN A 196 -5.15 -9.75 -18.07
N ALA A 197 -3.85 -9.53 -17.86
CA ALA A 197 -3.36 -8.73 -16.74
C ALA A 197 -3.91 -7.30 -16.83
N GLY A 198 -4.62 -6.86 -15.80
CA GLY A 198 -5.22 -5.53 -15.72
C GLY A 198 -6.72 -5.51 -16.03
N LEU A 199 -7.29 -6.61 -16.52
CA LEU A 199 -8.71 -6.70 -16.80
C LEU A 199 -9.52 -6.48 -15.51
N GLY A 200 -10.40 -5.47 -15.53
CA GLY A 200 -11.24 -5.08 -14.41
C GLY A 200 -10.50 -4.40 -13.25
N VAL A 201 -9.20 -4.10 -13.39
CA VAL A 201 -8.44 -3.37 -12.37
C VAL A 201 -8.79 -1.88 -12.43
N THR A 202 -9.16 -1.31 -11.30
CA THR A 202 -9.31 0.14 -11.13
C THR A 202 -7.95 0.75 -10.84
N PHE A 203 -7.58 1.80 -11.55
CA PHE A 203 -6.37 2.56 -11.31
C PHE A 203 -6.72 3.82 -10.52
N VAL A 204 -6.06 4.02 -9.39
CA VAL A 204 -6.17 5.23 -8.57
C VAL A 204 -4.79 5.85 -8.51
N VAL A 205 -4.59 6.95 -9.22
CA VAL A 205 -3.30 7.64 -9.32
C VAL A 205 -3.38 8.93 -8.53
N ARG A 206 -2.73 8.98 -7.38
CA ARG A 206 -2.57 10.19 -6.55
C ARG A 206 -1.43 11.03 -7.12
N LEU A 207 -1.75 12.24 -7.53
CA LEU A 207 -0.86 13.19 -8.21
C LEU A 207 -0.71 14.45 -7.36
N ASP A 208 0.13 15.39 -7.81
CA ASP A 208 0.50 16.58 -7.03
C ASP A 208 -0.69 17.52 -6.78
N ASP A 209 -1.67 17.54 -7.70
CA ASP A 209 -2.83 18.43 -7.68
C ASP A 209 -4.19 17.71 -7.57
N GLY A 210 -4.20 16.37 -7.46
CA GLY A 210 -5.45 15.61 -7.36
C GLY A 210 -5.30 14.10 -7.51
N THR A 211 -6.44 13.39 -7.50
CA THR A 211 -6.49 11.94 -7.74
C THR A 211 -7.17 11.66 -9.08
N LEU A 212 -6.53 10.85 -9.92
CA LEU A 212 -7.08 10.34 -11.17
C LEU A 212 -7.59 8.91 -10.97
N VAL A 213 -8.87 8.67 -11.27
CA VAL A 213 -9.52 7.35 -11.12
C VAL A 213 -9.95 6.82 -12.49
N VAL A 214 -9.50 5.61 -12.82
CA VAL A 214 -9.83 4.92 -14.09
C VAL A 214 -10.36 3.51 -13.79
N PRO A 215 -11.61 3.19 -14.18
CA PRO A 215 -12.57 4.05 -14.87
C PRO A 215 -13.15 5.14 -13.93
N PRO A 216 -13.57 6.30 -14.45
CA PRO A 216 -14.23 7.33 -13.64
C PRO A 216 -15.46 6.79 -12.92
N GLY A 217 -15.64 7.17 -11.66
CA GLY A 217 -16.78 6.74 -10.83
C GLY A 217 -16.67 5.31 -10.27
N ALA A 218 -15.55 4.62 -10.48
CA ALA A 218 -15.30 3.35 -9.82
C ALA A 218 -15.31 3.50 -8.28
N LYS A 219 -15.83 2.48 -7.57
CA LYS A 219 -15.71 2.39 -6.12
C LYS A 219 -14.27 2.03 -5.77
N THR A 220 -13.50 2.99 -5.25
CA THR A 220 -12.07 2.88 -4.95
C THR A 220 -11.81 2.54 -3.49
N ASP A 221 -12.71 2.95 -2.61
CA ASP A 221 -12.81 2.52 -1.23
C ASP A 221 -14.25 2.79 -0.74
N PRO A 222 -14.70 2.11 0.31
CA PRO A 222 -16.08 2.22 0.80
C PRO A 222 -16.43 3.54 1.50
N LYS A 223 -15.46 4.37 1.89
CA LYS A 223 -15.68 5.60 2.66
C LYS A 223 -15.19 6.88 1.98
N GLY A 224 -14.75 6.80 0.72
CA GLY A 224 -14.27 7.92 -0.08
C GLY A 224 -13.02 8.58 0.50
N ILE A 225 -12.06 7.80 0.97
CA ILE A 225 -10.78 8.32 1.47
C ILE A 225 -9.77 8.64 0.35
N LEU A 226 -9.98 8.10 -0.86
CA LEU A 226 -9.11 8.23 -2.03
C LEU A 226 -9.59 9.27 -3.05
#